data_AF-A0A852ZBL2-F1
#
_entry.id   AF-A0A852ZBL2-F1
#
_cell.length_a   1.000
_cell.length_b   1.000
_cell.length_c   1.000
_cell.angle_alpha   90.00
_cell.angle_beta   90.00
_cell.angle_gamma   90.00
#
_symmetry.space_group_name_H-M   'P 1'
#
loop_
_entity.id
_entity.type
_entity.pdbx_description
1 polymer ?
#
loop_
_entity_poly.entity_id
_entity_poly.type
_entity_poly.pdbx_seq_one_letter_code
_entity_poly.pdbx_strand_id
1 'polypeptide(L)'
;MGLTELVVYLAVVAVAGVVAWKVVIRVGPVQGFVMLQRWGIAEPTREQCEAAADYLRERRRLYPLVLIVLGILLTIAYRVAGRGTVGTMAVLLGALVGTLLVGELVAALRRPVSTARVATLVPRRLTDLVPRVWLVASATIFVLAVACVVPALGVQAWADEVHAWADRHPGRIGPQGVLTSDALSSLPRGSGAIWLTLALLVLVAVSIAAVVRLTLTRAPLAADAAVDSALRIRTARVATGTAVLLVLGLSGTLTERIVESMDPMAVGSPPVAPGFPVQASWLGAPWSVLNAADLLYVLAALVVWCGLISPWRRQRLVEATR
;
A
#
# COMPACT_ATOMS: atom_id res chain seq x y z
N MET A 1 -2.85 -31.14 2.82
CA MET A 1 -3.11 -30.43 4.08
C MET A 1 -3.72 -31.43 5.05
N GLY A 2 -3.06 -31.67 6.18
CA GLY A 2 -3.54 -32.62 7.20
C GLY A 2 -4.79 -32.10 7.92
N LEU A 3 -5.57 -32.99 8.53
CA LEU A 3 -6.76 -32.62 9.31
C LEU A 3 -6.41 -31.68 10.47
N THR A 4 -5.24 -31.86 11.08
CA THR A 4 -4.70 -30.97 12.13
C THR A 4 -4.40 -29.57 11.62
N GLU A 5 -3.74 -29.45 10.46
CA GLU A 5 -3.46 -28.16 9.80
C GLU A 5 -4.75 -27.43 9.43
N LEU A 6 -5.75 -28.15 8.92
CA LEU A 6 -7.06 -27.60 8.59
C LEU A 6 -7.76 -27.03 9.83
N VAL A 7 -7.76 -27.77 10.94
CA VAL A 7 -8.38 -27.33 12.20
C VAL A 7 -7.68 -26.10 12.76
N VAL A 8 -6.33 -26.08 12.76
CA VAL A 8 -5.56 -24.91 13.20
C VAL A 8 -5.86 -23.71 12.31
N TYR A 9 -5.90 -23.90 10.99
CA TYR A 9 -6.22 -22.83 10.06
C TYR A 9 -7.62 -22.26 10.27
N LEU A 10 -8.64 -23.13 10.42
CA LEU A 10 -10.01 -22.70 10.70
C LEU A 10 -10.14 -21.98 12.04
N ALA A 11 -9.44 -22.45 13.09
CA ALA A 11 -9.43 -21.79 14.39
C ALA A 11 -8.79 -20.40 14.31
N VAL A 12 -7.66 -20.26 13.62
CA VAL A 12 -6.99 -18.96 13.39
C VAL A 12 -7.89 -18.01 12.61
N VAL A 13 -8.51 -18.48 11.53
CA VAL A 13 -9.45 -17.68 10.73
C VAL A 13 -10.67 -17.26 11.55
N ALA A 14 -11.23 -18.15 12.38
CA ALA A 14 -12.37 -17.84 13.24
C ALA A 14 -12.01 -16.79 14.31
N VAL A 15 -10.87 -16.96 15.00
CA VAL A 15 -10.39 -16.00 16.01
C VAL A 15 -10.09 -14.64 15.35
N ALA A 16 -9.37 -14.64 14.23
CA ALA A 16 -9.10 -13.43 13.46
C ALA A 16 -10.40 -12.77 12.98
N GLY A 17 -11.37 -13.55 12.53
CA GLY A 17 -12.70 -13.10 12.12
C GLY A 17 -13.49 -12.47 13.26
N VAL A 18 -13.46 -13.05 14.46
CA VAL A 18 -14.13 -12.50 15.66
C VAL A 18 -13.44 -11.22 16.15
N VAL A 19 -12.11 -11.19 16.16
CA VAL A 19 -11.34 -10.00 16.52
C VAL A 19 -11.60 -8.89 15.51
N ALA A 20 -11.50 -9.19 14.21
CA ALA A 20 -11.85 -8.26 13.14
C ALA A 20 -13.29 -7.79 13.26
N TRP A 21 -14.25 -8.67 13.54
CA TRP A 21 -15.66 -8.29 13.76
C TRP A 21 -15.81 -7.32 14.94
N LYS A 22 -15.24 -7.64 16.10
CA LYS A 22 -15.30 -6.77 17.29
C LYS A 22 -14.65 -5.41 17.03
N VAL A 23 -13.49 -5.41 16.37
CA VAL A 23 -12.74 -4.18 16.06
C VAL A 23 -13.44 -3.38 14.97
N VAL A 24 -13.94 -4.02 13.92
CA VAL A 24 -14.51 -3.36 12.74
C VAL A 24 -15.94 -2.90 13.00
N ILE A 25 -16.78 -3.72 13.62
CA ILE A 25 -18.23 -3.46 13.65
C ILE A 25 -18.68 -2.79 14.94
N ARG A 26 -18.04 -3.10 16.08
CA ARG A 26 -18.47 -2.58 17.38
C ARG A 26 -17.73 -1.28 17.75
N VAL A 27 -17.94 -0.22 16.98
CA VAL A 27 -17.44 1.11 17.35
C VAL A 27 -18.43 1.80 18.28
N GLY A 28 -18.06 1.86 19.56
CA GLY A 28 -18.80 2.59 20.59
C GLY A 28 -18.29 4.02 20.81
N PRO A 29 -19.01 4.82 21.62
CA PRO A 29 -18.62 6.20 21.96
C PRO A 29 -17.25 6.28 22.65
N VAL A 30 -16.83 5.25 23.40
CA VAL A 30 -15.49 5.17 24.01
C VAL A 30 -14.39 5.22 22.96
N GLN A 31 -14.58 4.58 21.80
CA GLN A 31 -13.60 4.65 20.71
C GLN A 31 -13.58 6.04 20.06
N GLY A 32 -14.74 6.69 19.96
CA GLY A 32 -14.86 8.09 19.54
C GLY A 32 -14.10 9.03 20.49
N PHE A 33 -14.31 8.89 21.80
CA PHE A 33 -13.60 9.63 22.85
C PHE A 33 -12.08 9.50 22.74
N VAL A 34 -11.56 8.27 22.73
CA VAL A 34 -10.11 8.00 22.64
C VAL A 34 -9.54 8.56 21.34
N MET A 35 -10.29 8.44 20.23
CA MET A 35 -9.89 9.04 18.97
C MET A 35 -9.80 10.56 19.12
N LEU A 36 -10.88 11.25 19.49
CA LEU A 36 -10.90 12.72 19.56
C LEU A 36 -9.81 13.27 20.50
N GLN A 37 -9.57 12.62 21.64
CA GLN A 37 -8.47 12.98 22.54
C GLN A 37 -7.08 12.84 21.90
N ARG A 38 -6.83 11.75 21.17
CA ARG A 38 -5.56 11.56 20.45
C ARG A 38 -5.35 12.62 19.37
N TRP A 39 -6.43 13.11 18.78
CA TRP A 39 -6.40 14.13 17.73
C TRP A 39 -6.56 15.57 18.24
N GLY A 40 -6.40 15.79 19.55
CA GLY A 40 -6.20 17.13 20.14
C GLY A 40 -7.41 17.73 20.85
N ILE A 41 -8.57 17.06 20.88
CA ILE A 41 -9.74 17.53 21.62
C ILE A 41 -9.64 17.00 23.05
N ALA A 42 -9.24 17.84 24.00
CA ALA A 42 -8.93 17.41 25.37
C ALA A 42 -10.14 16.81 26.10
N GLU A 43 -11.30 17.46 25.98
CA GLU A 43 -12.54 17.11 26.69
C GLU A 43 -13.69 16.96 25.69
N PRO A 44 -13.72 15.86 24.91
CA PRO A 44 -14.76 15.68 23.91
C PRO A 44 -16.09 15.40 24.60
N THR A 45 -17.14 16.11 24.20
CA THR A 45 -18.49 15.91 24.73
C THR A 45 -19.04 14.55 24.29
N ARG A 46 -20.08 14.07 24.97
CA ARG A 46 -20.72 12.78 24.62
C ARG A 46 -21.27 12.79 23.18
N GLU A 47 -21.89 13.88 22.77
CA GLU A 47 -22.43 14.05 21.41
C GLU A 47 -21.31 14.01 20.35
N GLN A 48 -20.18 14.68 20.61
CA GLN A 48 -19.01 14.62 19.73
C GLN A 48 -18.44 13.19 19.64
N CYS A 49 -18.39 12.47 20.76
CA CYS A 49 -17.93 11.08 20.82
C CYS A 49 -18.84 10.14 20.02
N GLU A 50 -20.15 10.33 20.12
CA GLU A 50 -21.15 9.57 19.37
C GLU A 50 -21.05 9.85 17.86
N ALA A 51 -20.96 11.13 17.47
CA ALA A 51 -20.75 11.53 16.07
C ALA A 51 -19.44 10.97 15.48
N ALA A 52 -18.34 11.00 16.24
CA ALA A 52 -17.07 10.39 15.84
C ALA A 52 -17.19 8.86 15.71
N ALA A 53 -17.92 8.20 16.62
CA ALA A 53 -18.15 6.77 16.54
C ALA A 53 -19.01 6.38 15.33
N ASP A 54 -20.07 7.14 15.03
CA ASP A 54 -20.90 6.95 13.83
C ASP A 54 -20.08 7.05 12.55
N TYR A 55 -19.25 8.09 12.44
CA TYR A 55 -18.32 8.26 11.33
C TYR A 55 -17.39 7.05 11.15
N LEU A 56 -16.83 6.54 12.24
CA LEU A 56 -15.97 5.36 12.20
C LEU A 56 -16.74 4.09 11.81
N ARG A 57 -17.99 3.89 12.27
CA ARG A 57 -18.83 2.76 11.87
C ARG A 57 -19.13 2.79 10.39
N GLU A 58 -19.52 3.94 9.87
CA GLU A 58 -19.84 4.09 8.45
C GLU A 58 -18.68 3.67 7.57
N ARG A 59 -17.47 4.14 7.88
CA ARG A 59 -16.26 3.76 7.14
C ARG A 59 -15.90 2.30 7.31
N ARG A 60 -16.05 1.76 8.51
CA ARG A 60 -15.73 0.35 8.79
C ARG A 60 -16.70 -0.61 8.09
N ARG A 61 -17.95 -0.21 7.85
CA ARG A 61 -18.91 -0.99 7.05
C ARG A 61 -18.52 -1.10 5.58
N LEU A 62 -17.80 -0.11 5.05
CA LEU A 62 -17.32 -0.13 3.66
C LEU A 62 -16.08 -1.03 3.49
N TYR A 63 -15.30 -1.29 4.54
CA TYR A 63 -14.07 -2.11 4.46
C TYR A 63 -14.30 -3.51 3.86
N PRO A 64 -15.22 -4.34 4.38
CA PRO A 64 -15.41 -5.69 3.84
C PRO A 64 -15.86 -5.66 2.38
N LEU A 65 -16.75 -4.73 2.01
CA LEU A 65 -17.24 -4.59 0.64
C LEU A 65 -16.10 -4.27 -0.34
N VAL A 66 -15.33 -3.24 -0.03
CA VAL A 66 -14.22 -2.81 -0.90
C VAL A 66 -13.09 -3.84 -0.90
N LEU A 67 -12.85 -4.53 0.21
CA LEU A 67 -11.90 -5.64 0.27
C LEU A 67 -12.27 -6.77 -0.69
N ILE A 68 -13.54 -7.17 -0.70
CA ILE A 68 -14.03 -8.20 -1.62
C ILE A 68 -13.88 -7.73 -3.07
N VAL A 69 -14.38 -6.53 -3.39
CA VAL A 69 -14.34 -5.99 -4.76
C VAL A 69 -12.89 -5.84 -5.24
N LEU A 70 -12.02 -5.24 -4.44
CA LEU A 70 -10.63 -5.03 -4.84
C LEU A 70 -9.85 -6.34 -4.92
N GLY A 71 -10.08 -7.28 -4.01
CA GLY A 71 -9.48 -8.60 -4.08
C GLY A 71 -9.81 -9.31 -5.39
N ILE A 72 -11.07 -9.25 -5.82
CA ILE A 72 -11.51 -9.79 -7.12
C ILE A 72 -10.81 -9.06 -8.27
N LEU A 73 -10.84 -7.72 -8.29
CA LEU A 73 -10.25 -6.92 -9.36
C LEU A 73 -8.74 -7.14 -9.50
N LEU A 74 -8.00 -7.15 -8.38
CA LEU A 74 -6.56 -7.41 -8.37
C LEU A 74 -6.26 -8.84 -8.82
N THR A 75 -7.05 -9.83 -8.39
CA THR A 75 -6.87 -11.23 -8.83
C THR A 75 -7.04 -11.33 -10.35
N ILE A 76 -8.06 -10.70 -10.91
CA ILE A 76 -8.28 -10.67 -12.36
C ILE A 76 -7.12 -9.96 -13.06
N ALA A 77 -6.71 -8.78 -12.59
CA ALA A 77 -5.64 -8.00 -13.19
C ALA A 77 -4.29 -8.75 -13.22
N TYR A 78 -3.93 -9.41 -12.11
CA TYR A 78 -2.70 -10.21 -12.05
C TYR A 78 -2.77 -11.44 -12.94
N ARG A 79 -3.94 -12.10 -13.03
CA ARG A 79 -4.13 -13.24 -13.93
C ARG A 79 -3.97 -12.84 -15.39
N VAL A 80 -4.54 -11.70 -15.78
CA VAL A 80 -4.37 -11.13 -17.13
C VAL A 80 -2.91 -10.74 -17.40
N ALA A 81 -2.19 -10.28 -16.37
CA ALA A 81 -0.75 -10.00 -16.46
C ALA A 81 0.15 -11.25 -16.41
N GLY A 82 -0.43 -12.47 -16.47
CA GLY A 82 0.32 -13.73 -16.48
C GLY A 82 0.92 -14.13 -15.12
N ARG A 83 0.42 -13.56 -14.01
CA ARG A 83 0.84 -13.91 -12.64
C ARG A 83 -0.22 -14.79 -11.97
N GLY A 84 0.24 -15.76 -11.18
CA GLY A 84 -0.63 -16.73 -10.51
C GLY A 84 -1.45 -16.12 -9.38
N THR A 85 -0.80 -15.43 -8.44
CA THR A 85 -1.45 -14.89 -7.24
C THR A 85 -0.97 -13.48 -6.91
N VAL A 86 -1.87 -12.68 -6.34
CA VAL A 86 -1.55 -11.37 -5.76
C VAL A 86 -1.03 -11.61 -4.36
N GLY A 87 0.04 -10.91 -3.95
CA GLY A 87 0.46 -10.89 -2.56
C GLY A 87 -0.69 -10.44 -1.65
N THR A 88 -1.02 -11.23 -0.63
CA THR A 88 -2.17 -11.00 0.27
C THR A 88 -2.12 -9.60 0.90
N MET A 89 -0.93 -9.08 1.17
CA MET A 89 -0.74 -7.73 1.72
C MET A 89 -1.14 -6.61 0.75
N ALA A 90 -0.86 -6.75 -0.54
CA ALA A 90 -1.26 -5.75 -1.54
C ALA A 90 -2.79 -5.66 -1.65
N VAL A 91 -3.48 -6.80 -1.57
CA VAL A 91 -4.95 -6.86 -1.55
C VAL A 91 -5.51 -6.17 -0.31
N LEU A 92 -5.00 -6.52 0.88
CA LEU A 92 -5.49 -5.95 2.14
C LEU A 92 -5.25 -4.44 2.24
N LEU A 93 -4.04 -3.98 1.90
CA LEU A 93 -3.68 -2.56 1.98
C LEU A 93 -4.35 -1.74 0.88
N GLY A 94 -4.44 -2.28 -0.34
CA GLY A 94 -5.22 -1.69 -1.42
C GLY A 94 -6.67 -1.50 -1.02
N ALA A 95 -7.27 -2.49 -0.36
CA ALA A 95 -8.66 -2.44 0.04
C ALA A 95 -8.90 -1.35 1.09
N LEU A 96 -7.95 -1.20 2.01
CA LEU A 96 -7.97 -0.15 3.01
C LEU A 96 -7.94 1.24 2.34
N VAL A 97 -7.04 1.48 1.36
CA VAL A 97 -7.00 2.73 0.59
C VAL A 97 -8.29 2.95 -0.20
N GLY A 98 -8.75 1.94 -0.93
CA GLY A 98 -9.98 2.00 -1.72
C GLY A 98 -11.19 2.34 -0.85
N THR A 99 -11.26 1.81 0.36
CA THR A 99 -12.36 2.10 1.27
C THR A 99 -12.33 3.53 1.77
N LEU A 100 -11.14 4.05 2.07
CA LEU A 100 -11.00 5.45 2.46
C LEU A 100 -11.44 6.38 1.32
N LEU A 101 -11.10 6.04 0.07
CA LEU A 101 -11.54 6.76 -1.12
C LEU A 101 -13.05 6.72 -1.29
N VAL A 102 -13.66 5.52 -1.25
CA VAL A 102 -15.13 5.37 -1.36
C VAL A 102 -15.82 6.09 -0.21
N GLY A 103 -15.31 5.98 1.01
CA GLY A 103 -15.87 6.65 2.18
C GLY A 103 -15.81 8.18 2.07
N GLU A 104 -14.72 8.76 1.55
CA GLU A 104 -14.65 10.20 1.30
C GLU A 104 -15.48 10.64 0.10
N LEU A 105 -15.60 9.81 -0.95
CA LEU A 105 -16.47 10.09 -2.08
C LEU A 105 -17.94 10.11 -1.64
N VAL A 106 -18.38 9.12 -0.87
CA VAL A 106 -19.73 9.09 -0.28
C VAL A 106 -19.96 10.31 0.61
N ALA A 107 -18.99 10.66 1.46
CA ALA A 107 -19.08 11.85 2.31
C ALA A 107 -19.16 13.16 1.50
N ALA A 108 -18.42 13.26 0.39
CA ALA A 108 -18.45 14.41 -0.50
C ALA A 108 -19.76 14.55 -1.27
N LEU A 109 -20.41 13.42 -1.60
CA LEU A 109 -21.70 13.39 -2.29
C LEU A 109 -22.89 13.62 -1.34
N ARG A 110 -22.73 13.43 -0.03
CA ARG A 110 -23.80 13.68 0.95
C ARG A 110 -24.13 15.17 1.03
N ARG A 111 -25.43 15.47 1.06
CA ARG A 111 -25.91 16.84 1.25
C ARG A 111 -25.52 17.35 2.65
N PRO A 112 -25.07 18.61 2.79
CA PRO A 112 -24.76 19.19 4.08
C PRO A 112 -26.01 19.23 4.97
N VAL A 113 -25.89 18.71 6.19
CA VAL A 113 -26.98 18.65 7.17
C VAL A 113 -27.23 20.02 7.82
N SER A 114 -26.24 20.92 7.81
CA SER A 114 -26.34 22.27 8.37
C SER A 114 -26.51 23.33 7.28
N THR A 115 -27.55 24.15 7.43
CA THR A 115 -27.82 25.36 6.64
C THR A 115 -26.95 26.56 7.04
N ALA A 116 -26.27 26.51 8.20
CA ALA A 116 -25.38 27.58 8.65
C ALA A 116 -24.00 27.44 7.99
N ARG A 117 -23.83 28.04 6.80
CA ARG A 117 -22.51 28.20 6.17
C ARG A 117 -21.71 29.28 6.90
N VAL A 118 -20.97 28.88 7.92
CA VAL A 118 -19.89 29.73 8.46
C VAL A 118 -18.74 29.66 7.46
N ALA A 119 -18.57 30.70 6.65
CA ALA A 119 -17.45 30.81 5.73
C ALA A 119 -16.16 31.02 6.52
N THR A 120 -15.43 29.93 6.79
CA THR A 120 -14.06 30.04 7.29
C THR A 120 -13.16 30.43 6.10
N LEU A 121 -12.73 31.69 6.05
CA LEU A 121 -11.90 32.26 4.97
C LEU A 121 -10.45 31.77 4.98
N VAL A 122 -10.08 30.81 5.84
CA VAL A 122 -8.70 30.35 5.97
C VAL A 122 -8.44 29.24 4.94
N PRO A 123 -7.57 29.47 3.93
CA PRO A 123 -7.22 28.45 2.96
C PRO A 123 -6.49 27.31 3.67
N ARG A 124 -7.07 26.11 3.65
CA ARG A 124 -6.46 24.90 4.22
C ARG A 124 -5.50 24.28 3.21
N ARG A 125 -4.24 24.08 3.62
CA ARG A 125 -3.19 23.45 2.81
C ARG A 125 -3.04 21.98 3.18
N LEU A 126 -2.51 21.18 2.26
CA LEU A 126 -2.17 19.77 2.51
C LEU A 126 -1.28 19.60 3.76
N THR A 127 -0.37 20.55 3.97
CA THR A 127 0.58 20.56 5.08
C THR A 127 -0.08 20.76 6.45
N ASP A 128 -1.33 21.23 6.47
CA ASP A 128 -2.11 21.39 7.70
C ASP A 128 -2.73 20.06 8.13
N LEU A 129 -2.98 19.15 7.18
CA LEU A 129 -3.47 17.80 7.45
C LEU A 129 -2.32 16.82 7.74
N VAL A 130 -1.29 16.84 6.90
CA VAL A 130 -0.15 15.94 6.98
C VAL A 130 1.13 16.74 7.16
N PRO A 131 1.92 16.52 8.23
CA PRO A 131 3.16 17.24 8.45
C PRO A 131 4.12 17.10 7.25
N ARG A 132 4.80 18.18 6.88
CA ARG A 132 5.70 18.25 5.71
C ARG A 132 6.76 17.13 5.72
N VAL A 133 7.34 16.85 6.87
CA VAL A 133 8.37 15.82 7.02
C VAL A 133 7.85 14.45 6.57
N TRP A 134 6.62 14.10 6.95
CA TRP A 134 6.01 12.83 6.56
C TRP A 134 5.61 12.81 5.09
N LEU A 135 5.14 13.94 4.54
CA LEU A 135 4.86 14.04 3.09
C LEU A 135 6.12 13.83 2.26
N VAL A 136 7.22 14.48 2.63
CA VAL A 136 8.52 14.31 1.97
C VAL A 136 8.98 12.85 2.09
N ALA A 137 8.93 12.26 3.29
CA ALA A 137 9.32 10.86 3.48
C ALA A 137 8.45 9.89 2.66
N SER A 138 7.13 10.07 2.63
CA SER A 138 6.22 9.28 1.78
C SER A 138 6.53 9.44 0.29
N ALA A 139 6.82 10.67 -0.16
CA ALA A 139 7.20 10.94 -1.54
C ALA A 139 8.54 10.28 -1.90
N THR A 140 9.53 10.33 -1.01
CA THR A 140 10.82 9.64 -1.19
C THR A 140 10.61 8.14 -1.34
N ILE A 141 9.81 7.51 -0.47
CA ILE A 141 9.49 6.08 -0.58
C ILE A 141 8.85 5.75 -1.94
N PHE A 142 7.91 6.59 -2.38
CA PHE A 142 7.27 6.43 -3.69
C PHE A 142 8.26 6.55 -4.86
N VAL A 143 9.13 7.55 -4.84
CA VAL A 143 10.15 7.74 -5.88
C VAL A 143 11.11 6.56 -5.93
N LEU A 144 11.53 6.03 -4.78
CA LEU A 144 12.37 4.83 -4.70
C LEU A 144 11.65 3.61 -5.29
N ALA A 145 10.38 3.39 -4.96
CA ALA A 145 9.59 2.30 -5.54
C ALA A 145 9.47 2.39 -7.06
N VAL A 146 9.26 3.59 -7.61
CA VAL A 146 9.22 3.84 -9.06
C VAL A 146 10.60 3.63 -9.69
N ALA A 147 11.68 4.03 -9.02
CA ALA A 147 13.04 3.84 -9.51
C ALA A 147 13.39 2.35 -9.69
N CYS A 148 12.81 1.43 -8.89
CA CYS A 148 12.98 -0.01 -9.05
C CYS A 148 12.44 -0.58 -10.39
N VAL A 149 11.62 0.18 -11.14
CA VAL A 149 11.10 -0.25 -12.44
C VAL A 149 12.21 -0.39 -13.48
N VAL A 150 13.20 0.51 -13.47
CA VAL A 150 14.31 0.52 -14.43
C VAL A 150 15.15 -0.77 -14.34
N PRO A 151 15.72 -1.15 -13.17
CA PRO A 151 16.45 -2.40 -13.06
C PRO A 151 15.57 -3.62 -13.31
N ALA A 152 14.28 -3.61 -12.92
CA ALA A 152 13.36 -4.69 -13.22
C ALA A 152 13.14 -4.90 -14.74
N LEU A 153 13.05 -3.81 -15.51
CA LEU A 153 12.99 -3.88 -16.98
C LEU A 153 14.30 -4.37 -17.59
N GLY A 154 15.45 -3.95 -17.05
CA GLY A 154 16.76 -4.43 -17.47
C GLY A 154 16.92 -5.94 -17.25
N VAL A 155 16.50 -6.44 -16.08
CA VAL A 155 16.44 -7.87 -15.77
C VAL A 155 15.50 -8.60 -16.72
N GLN A 156 14.34 -8.02 -17.04
CA GLN A 156 13.40 -8.62 -17.98
C GLN A 156 14.00 -8.75 -19.38
N ALA A 157 14.63 -7.70 -19.89
CA ALA A 157 15.25 -7.72 -21.21
C ALA A 157 16.33 -8.81 -21.32
N TRP A 158 17.18 -8.93 -20.29
CA TRP A 158 18.16 -10.01 -20.22
C TRP A 158 17.49 -11.39 -20.15
N ALA A 159 16.45 -11.56 -19.33
CA ALA A 159 15.73 -12.83 -19.24
C ALA A 159 15.10 -13.24 -20.58
N ASP A 160 14.56 -12.29 -21.34
CA ASP A 160 14.00 -12.55 -22.68
C ASP A 160 15.11 -13.01 -23.66
N GLU A 161 16.31 -12.43 -23.59
CA GLU A 161 17.47 -12.89 -24.36
C GLU A 161 17.89 -14.32 -23.98
N VAL A 162 17.88 -14.67 -22.69
CA VAL A 162 18.19 -16.03 -22.21
C VAL A 162 17.18 -17.05 -22.72
N HIS A 163 15.89 -16.72 -22.70
CA HIS A 163 14.84 -17.57 -23.27
C HIS A 163 15.06 -17.77 -24.78
N ALA A 164 15.29 -16.68 -25.54
CA ALA A 164 15.57 -16.77 -26.97
C ALA A 164 16.86 -17.56 -27.28
N TRP A 165 17.86 -17.50 -26.42
CA TRP A 165 19.05 -18.32 -26.52
C TRP A 165 18.76 -19.80 -26.25
N ALA A 166 17.98 -20.11 -25.21
CA ALA A 166 17.60 -21.47 -24.84
C ALA A 166 16.79 -22.16 -25.96
N ASP A 167 15.86 -21.43 -26.58
CA ASP A 167 15.05 -21.91 -27.71
C ASP A 167 15.93 -22.28 -28.92
N ARG A 168 17.03 -21.56 -29.14
CA ARG A 168 18.02 -21.85 -30.21
C ARG A 168 18.96 -23.02 -29.85
N HIS A 169 19.08 -23.37 -28.57
CA HIS A 169 20.04 -24.36 -28.08
C HIS A 169 19.41 -25.41 -27.15
N PRO A 170 18.39 -26.17 -27.61
CA PRO A 170 17.66 -27.10 -26.74
C PRO A 170 18.57 -28.19 -26.12
N GLY A 171 19.62 -28.60 -26.83
CA GLY A 171 20.61 -29.57 -26.32
C GLY A 171 21.52 -29.06 -25.20
N ARG A 172 21.41 -27.77 -24.83
CA ARG A 172 22.13 -27.16 -23.71
C ARG A 172 21.25 -27.00 -22.46
N ILE A 173 20.00 -27.47 -22.50
CA ILE A 173 19.06 -27.45 -21.38
C ILE A 173 19.01 -28.84 -20.75
N GLY A 174 19.13 -28.93 -19.43
CA GLY A 174 18.98 -30.19 -18.70
C GLY A 174 19.90 -30.30 -17.47
N PRO A 175 19.93 -31.47 -16.79
CA PRO A 175 20.71 -31.67 -15.57
C PRO A 175 22.23 -31.45 -15.76
N GLN A 176 22.72 -31.70 -16.97
CA GLN A 176 24.12 -31.47 -17.38
C GLN A 176 24.25 -30.32 -18.38
N GLY A 177 23.16 -29.58 -18.59
CA GLY A 177 23.12 -28.43 -19.49
C GLY A 177 23.81 -27.22 -18.88
N VAL A 178 23.98 -26.18 -19.71
CA VAL A 178 24.39 -24.83 -19.27
C VAL A 178 23.31 -24.22 -18.39
N LEU A 179 22.04 -24.52 -18.69
CA LEU A 179 20.90 -24.03 -17.95
C LEU A 179 20.02 -25.21 -17.55
N THR A 180 19.72 -25.32 -16.27
CA THR A 180 18.76 -26.33 -15.79
C THR A 180 17.34 -25.89 -16.16
N SER A 181 16.42 -26.85 -16.32
CA SER A 181 15.01 -26.55 -16.57
C SER A 181 14.40 -25.72 -15.43
N ASP A 182 14.88 -25.91 -14.21
CA ASP A 182 14.45 -25.16 -13.02
C ASP A 182 14.98 -23.71 -13.05
N ALA A 183 16.23 -23.50 -13.47
CA ALA A 183 16.77 -22.16 -13.68
C ALA A 183 16.03 -21.42 -14.80
N LEU A 184 15.74 -22.10 -15.92
CA LEU A 184 15.01 -21.48 -17.03
C LEU A 184 13.54 -21.15 -16.67
N SER A 185 12.90 -21.98 -15.84
CA SER A 185 11.50 -21.76 -15.43
C SER A 185 11.35 -20.75 -14.30
N SER A 186 12.40 -20.53 -13.50
CA SER A 186 12.46 -19.46 -12.49
C SER A 186 12.74 -18.08 -13.08
N LEU A 187 13.28 -18.00 -14.31
CA LEU A 187 13.49 -16.72 -14.97
C LEU A 187 12.17 -15.98 -15.23
N PRO A 188 12.13 -14.67 -14.97
CA PRO A 188 10.93 -13.88 -15.18
C PRO A 188 10.50 -13.88 -16.65
N ARG A 189 9.21 -14.12 -16.90
CA ARG A 189 8.60 -14.03 -18.25
C ARG A 189 7.66 -12.84 -18.37
N GLY A 190 7.79 -12.11 -19.48
CA GLY A 190 6.94 -11.00 -19.88
C GLY A 190 7.07 -9.74 -19.02
N SER A 191 6.96 -8.57 -19.64
CA SER A 191 6.99 -7.27 -18.93
C SER A 191 5.66 -6.90 -18.26
N GLY A 192 4.59 -7.67 -18.51
CA GLY A 192 3.22 -7.35 -18.07
C GLY A 192 3.09 -7.08 -16.57
N ALA A 193 3.78 -7.87 -15.74
CA ALA A 193 3.79 -7.67 -14.29
C ALA A 193 4.46 -6.35 -13.86
N ILE A 194 5.53 -5.93 -14.55
CA ILE A 194 6.22 -4.67 -14.24
C ILE A 194 5.30 -3.48 -14.56
N TRP A 195 4.67 -3.51 -15.73
CA TRP A 195 3.72 -2.49 -16.16
C TRP A 195 2.49 -2.44 -15.26
N LEU A 196 1.98 -3.60 -14.84
CA LEU A 196 0.89 -3.67 -13.86
C LEU A 196 1.30 -3.04 -12.54
N THR A 197 2.48 -3.37 -11.99
CA THR A 197 2.96 -2.76 -10.73
C THR A 197 3.13 -1.25 -10.86
N LEU A 198 3.69 -0.76 -11.97
CA LEU A 198 3.79 0.67 -12.23
C LEU A 198 2.40 1.35 -12.30
N ALA A 199 1.45 0.74 -13.02
CA ALA A 199 0.08 1.24 -13.09
C ALA A 199 -0.59 1.28 -11.70
N LEU A 200 -0.36 0.26 -10.86
CA LEU A 200 -0.84 0.23 -9.49
C LEU A 200 -0.19 1.33 -8.63
N LEU A 201 1.13 1.56 -8.75
CA LEU A 201 1.81 2.67 -8.06
C LEU A 201 1.18 4.02 -8.43
N VAL A 202 0.96 4.27 -9.73
CA VAL A 202 0.29 5.49 -10.20
C VAL A 202 -1.13 5.60 -9.65
N LEU A 203 -1.91 4.51 -9.70
CA LEU A 203 -3.26 4.46 -9.15
C LEU A 203 -3.29 4.78 -7.66
N VAL A 204 -2.32 4.29 -6.89
CA VAL A 204 -2.18 4.59 -5.45
C VAL A 204 -1.92 6.08 -5.24
N ALA A 205 -0.98 6.67 -5.97
CA ALA A 205 -0.68 8.10 -5.87
C ALA A 205 -1.92 8.97 -6.19
N VAL A 206 -2.63 8.66 -7.28
CA VAL A 206 -3.86 9.34 -7.70
C VAL A 206 -4.96 9.16 -6.64
N SER A 207 -5.12 7.96 -6.10
CA SER A 207 -6.14 7.66 -5.08
C SER A 207 -5.92 8.45 -3.80
N ILE A 208 -4.67 8.60 -3.33
CA ILE A 208 -4.36 9.42 -2.14
C ILE A 208 -4.63 10.88 -2.43
N ALA A 209 -4.18 11.39 -3.59
CA ALA A 209 -4.43 12.78 -3.98
C ALA A 209 -5.93 13.07 -4.02
N ALA A 210 -6.73 12.13 -4.55
CA ALA A 210 -8.19 12.21 -4.55
C ALA A 210 -8.77 12.18 -3.14
N VAL A 211 -8.36 11.23 -2.27
CA VAL A 211 -8.79 11.17 -0.86
C VAL A 211 -8.53 12.49 -0.18
N VAL A 212 -7.30 13.00 -0.23
CA VAL A 212 -6.93 14.22 0.48
C VAL A 212 -7.66 15.44 -0.08
N ARG A 213 -7.81 15.53 -1.40
CA ARG A 213 -8.60 16.58 -2.04
C ARG A 213 -10.05 16.54 -1.58
N LEU A 214 -10.68 15.37 -1.57
CA LEU A 214 -12.05 15.19 -1.10
C LEU A 214 -12.18 15.53 0.39
N THR A 215 -11.23 15.11 1.23
CA THR A 215 -11.17 15.47 2.65
C THR A 215 -11.08 16.99 2.85
N LEU A 216 -10.42 17.72 1.95
CA LEU A 216 -10.36 19.19 1.97
C LEU A 216 -11.66 19.84 1.47
N THR A 217 -12.29 19.29 0.43
CA THR A 217 -13.43 19.93 -0.24
C THR A 217 -14.81 19.50 0.27
N ARG A 218 -14.92 18.38 0.99
CA ARG A 218 -16.20 17.87 1.49
C ARG A 218 -16.87 18.85 2.47
N ALA A 219 -18.20 18.78 2.53
CA ALA A 219 -18.99 19.46 3.56
C ALA A 219 -18.62 18.97 4.97
N PRO A 220 -18.76 19.82 6.01
CA PRO A 220 -18.54 19.39 7.39
C PRO A 220 -19.53 18.27 7.75
N LEU A 221 -19.00 17.17 8.29
CA LEU A 221 -19.81 16.00 8.67
C LEU A 221 -20.39 16.10 10.09
N ALA A 222 -19.74 16.87 10.95
CA ALA A 222 -20.18 17.12 12.31
C ALA A 222 -20.65 18.57 12.44
N ALA A 223 -21.62 18.81 13.34
CA ALA A 223 -22.03 20.17 13.69
C ALA A 223 -20.87 20.99 14.29
N ASP A 224 -19.91 20.30 14.90
CA ASP A 224 -18.72 20.89 15.51
C ASP A 224 -17.52 20.92 14.54
N ALA A 225 -17.00 22.12 14.29
CA ALA A 225 -15.86 22.36 13.42
C ALA A 225 -14.56 21.70 13.92
N ALA A 226 -14.35 21.62 15.24
CA ALA A 226 -13.18 20.99 15.84
C ALA A 226 -13.18 19.49 15.58
N VAL A 227 -14.33 18.84 15.76
CA VAL A 227 -14.50 17.40 15.47
C VAL A 227 -14.26 17.12 13.99
N ASP A 228 -14.87 17.89 13.08
CA ASP A 228 -14.66 17.67 11.64
C ASP A 228 -13.18 17.87 11.24
N SER A 229 -12.49 18.85 11.82
CA SER A 229 -11.06 19.04 11.57
C SER A 229 -10.23 17.83 12.01
N ALA A 230 -10.47 17.28 13.20
CA ALA A 230 -9.80 16.08 13.70
C ALA A 230 -10.05 14.86 12.79
N LEU A 231 -11.29 14.69 12.32
CA LEU A 231 -11.66 13.62 11.40
C LEU A 231 -10.97 13.74 10.04
N ARG A 232 -10.81 14.96 9.52
CA ARG A 232 -10.10 15.23 8.26
C ARG A 232 -8.61 14.93 8.39
N ILE A 233 -7.95 15.44 9.43
CA ILE A 233 -6.52 15.18 9.68
C ILE A 233 -6.29 13.67 9.80
N ARG A 234 -7.12 12.97 10.61
CA ARG A 234 -7.04 11.52 10.75
C ARG A 234 -7.15 10.81 9.42
N THR A 235 -8.12 11.19 8.60
CA THR A 235 -8.33 10.51 7.31
C THR A 235 -7.15 10.70 6.38
N ALA A 236 -6.70 11.93 6.20
CA ALA A 236 -5.58 12.24 5.31
C ALA A 236 -4.33 11.47 5.74
N ARG A 237 -4.04 11.42 7.05
CA ARG A 237 -2.87 10.69 7.54
C ARG A 237 -3.00 9.18 7.44
N VAL A 238 -4.16 8.61 7.79
CA VAL A 238 -4.39 7.16 7.66
C VAL A 238 -4.30 6.75 6.19
N ALA A 239 -4.87 7.54 5.28
CA ALA A 239 -4.76 7.27 3.84
C ALA A 239 -3.31 7.34 3.34
N THR A 240 -2.58 8.41 3.70
CA THR A 240 -1.17 8.57 3.33
C THR A 240 -0.31 7.44 3.91
N GLY A 241 -0.51 7.09 5.18
CA GLY A 241 0.24 6.01 5.82
C GLY A 241 -0.06 4.66 5.17
N THR A 242 -1.34 4.34 4.95
CA THR A 242 -1.71 3.08 4.28
C THR A 242 -1.08 2.96 2.91
N ALA A 243 -1.05 4.06 2.15
CA ALA A 243 -0.39 4.07 0.86
C ALA A 243 1.12 3.83 0.93
N VAL A 244 1.81 4.32 1.97
CA VAL A 244 3.24 4.00 2.17
C VAL A 244 3.46 2.49 2.28
N LEU A 245 2.62 1.78 3.04
CA LEU A 245 2.72 0.32 3.13
C LEU A 245 2.38 -0.37 1.82
N LEU A 246 1.40 0.14 1.08
CA LEU A 246 1.01 -0.42 -0.21
C LEU A 246 2.12 -0.25 -1.25
N VAL A 247 2.73 0.94 -1.30
CA VAL A 247 3.90 1.23 -2.13
C VAL A 247 5.06 0.31 -1.75
N LEU A 248 5.32 0.12 -0.46
CA LEU A 248 6.33 -0.81 0.04
C LEU A 248 6.09 -2.24 -0.48
N GLY A 249 4.86 -2.75 -0.33
CA GLY A 249 4.50 -4.09 -0.83
C GLY A 249 4.62 -4.22 -2.35
N LEU A 250 4.21 -3.20 -3.10
CA LEU A 250 4.36 -3.16 -4.56
C LEU A 250 5.83 -3.12 -4.98
N SER A 251 6.68 -2.35 -4.30
CA SER A 251 8.13 -2.35 -4.56
C SER A 251 8.79 -3.69 -4.21
N GLY A 252 8.28 -4.41 -3.21
CA GLY A 252 8.71 -5.78 -2.91
C GLY A 252 8.57 -6.70 -4.13
N THR A 253 7.45 -6.61 -4.86
CA THR A 253 7.24 -7.44 -6.08
C THR A 253 8.20 -7.11 -7.23
N LEU A 254 8.71 -5.87 -7.29
CA LEU A 254 9.76 -5.48 -8.24
C LEU A 254 11.11 -6.00 -7.79
N THR A 255 11.39 -5.89 -6.49
CA THR A 255 12.65 -6.31 -5.88
C THR A 255 12.83 -7.81 -5.92
N GLU A 256 11.83 -8.60 -5.53
CA GLU A 256 11.82 -10.08 -5.67
C GLU A 256 12.18 -10.50 -7.11
N ARG A 257 11.65 -9.79 -8.10
CA ARG A 257 11.92 -10.07 -9.51
C ARG A 257 13.36 -9.79 -9.91
N ILE A 258 13.98 -8.79 -9.30
CA ILE A 258 15.41 -8.49 -9.46
C ILE A 258 16.24 -9.55 -8.71
N VAL A 259 15.83 -9.92 -7.49
CA VAL A 259 16.48 -10.92 -6.61
C VAL A 259 16.51 -12.31 -7.19
N GLU A 260 15.36 -12.88 -7.45
CA GLU A 260 15.23 -14.27 -7.90
C GLU A 260 15.91 -14.49 -9.26
N SER A 261 16.05 -13.42 -10.06
CA SER A 261 16.76 -13.49 -11.34
C SER A 261 18.29 -13.58 -11.19
N MET A 262 18.84 -13.12 -10.06
CA MET A 262 20.28 -13.04 -9.83
C MET A 262 20.83 -14.19 -8.98
N ASP A 263 20.01 -14.81 -8.13
CA ASP A 263 20.38 -15.96 -7.31
C ASP A 263 20.84 -17.21 -8.10
N PRO A 264 20.22 -17.61 -9.24
CA PRO A 264 20.67 -18.80 -9.99
C PRO A 264 22.07 -18.67 -10.59
N MET A 265 22.66 -17.47 -10.66
CA MET A 265 24.05 -17.25 -11.08
C MET A 265 25.01 -16.98 -9.91
N ALA A 266 24.51 -16.82 -8.69
CA ALA A 266 25.35 -16.74 -7.48
C ALA A 266 25.89 -18.13 -7.06
N VAL A 267 25.20 -19.21 -7.45
CA VAL A 267 25.56 -20.59 -7.08
C VAL A 267 26.56 -21.23 -8.07
N GLY A 268 26.88 -20.57 -9.19
CA GLY A 268 27.92 -21.02 -10.12
C GLY A 268 28.24 -19.94 -11.15
N SER A 269 29.53 -19.76 -11.46
CA SER A 269 29.97 -18.86 -12.54
C SER A 269 29.13 -19.14 -13.79
N PRO A 270 28.54 -18.13 -14.46
CA PRO A 270 27.74 -18.36 -15.66
C PRO A 270 28.57 -19.21 -16.63
N PRO A 271 28.05 -20.34 -17.13
CA PRO A 271 28.82 -21.17 -18.03
C PRO A 271 29.14 -20.33 -19.27
N VAL A 272 30.43 -20.24 -19.62
CA VAL A 272 30.96 -19.44 -20.73
C VAL A 272 30.65 -20.15 -22.06
N ALA A 273 29.40 -20.56 -22.27
CA ALA A 273 28.96 -21.09 -23.53
C ALA A 273 29.03 -19.95 -24.56
N PRO A 274 29.64 -20.18 -25.73
CA PRO A 274 29.71 -19.17 -26.78
C PRO A 274 28.33 -18.61 -27.10
N GLY A 275 28.19 -17.28 -27.04
CA GLY A 275 26.95 -16.59 -27.34
C GLY A 275 25.87 -16.62 -26.25
N PHE A 276 26.17 -17.08 -25.02
CA PHE A 276 25.25 -16.95 -23.91
C PHE A 276 25.04 -15.47 -23.54
N PRO A 277 23.80 -14.99 -23.35
CA PRO A 277 23.53 -13.60 -22.99
C PRO A 277 24.17 -13.19 -21.67
N VAL A 278 25.09 -12.22 -21.74
CA VAL A 278 25.77 -11.69 -20.56
C VAL A 278 24.90 -10.60 -19.94
N GLN A 279 24.67 -10.70 -18.64
CA GLN A 279 23.94 -9.67 -17.92
C GLN A 279 24.70 -8.34 -17.97
N ALA A 280 23.99 -7.25 -18.23
CA ALA A 280 24.59 -5.93 -18.26
C ALA A 280 25.19 -5.58 -16.89
N SER A 281 26.46 -5.20 -16.86
CA SER A 281 27.23 -4.96 -15.62
C SER A 281 26.60 -3.92 -14.69
N TRP A 282 25.88 -2.94 -15.25
CA TRP A 282 25.19 -1.91 -14.48
C TRP A 282 24.07 -2.47 -13.58
N LEU A 283 23.52 -3.66 -13.86
CA LEU A 283 22.48 -4.29 -13.03
C LEU A 283 23.02 -4.77 -11.68
N GLY A 284 24.33 -4.99 -11.55
CA GLY A 284 24.96 -5.40 -10.29
C GLY A 284 24.91 -4.33 -9.20
N ALA A 285 24.97 -3.04 -9.56
CA ALA A 285 24.94 -1.96 -8.57
C ALA A 285 23.55 -1.76 -7.92
N PRO A 286 22.44 -1.65 -8.67
CA PRO A 286 21.09 -1.64 -8.12
C PRO A 286 20.81 -2.86 -7.24
N TRP A 287 21.30 -4.02 -7.64
CA TRP A 287 21.19 -5.25 -6.87
C TRP A 287 21.79 -5.14 -5.46
N SER A 288 23.08 -4.80 -5.38
CA SER A 288 23.77 -4.67 -4.09
C SER A 288 23.14 -3.59 -3.22
N VAL A 289 22.72 -2.47 -3.82
CA VAL A 289 22.05 -1.38 -3.10
C VAL A 289 20.69 -1.84 -2.56
N LEU A 290 19.86 -2.48 -3.38
CA LEU A 290 18.54 -2.97 -2.95
C LEU A 290 18.69 -4.00 -1.83
N ASN A 291 19.59 -4.97 -1.96
CA ASN A 291 19.79 -6.00 -0.93
C ASN A 291 20.30 -5.40 0.40
N ALA A 292 21.23 -4.45 0.34
CA ALA A 292 21.73 -3.77 1.54
C ALA A 292 20.70 -2.83 2.18
N ALA A 293 19.85 -2.20 1.35
CA ALA A 293 18.91 -1.18 1.79
C ALA A 293 17.50 -1.72 2.08
N ASP A 294 17.16 -2.96 1.71
CA ASP A 294 15.79 -3.47 1.80
C ASP A 294 15.23 -3.40 3.22
N LEU A 295 16.01 -3.88 4.21
CA LEU A 295 15.61 -3.79 5.62
C LEU A 295 15.45 -2.34 6.07
N LEU A 296 16.39 -1.45 5.70
CA LEU A 296 16.31 -0.03 6.05
C LEU A 296 15.11 0.66 5.41
N TYR A 297 14.78 0.28 4.18
CA TYR A 297 13.64 0.80 3.42
C TYR A 297 12.31 0.35 4.04
N VAL A 298 12.19 -0.93 4.42
CA VAL A 298 11.05 -1.46 5.19
C VAL A 298 10.90 -0.74 6.52
N LEU A 299 11.99 -0.60 7.29
CA LEU A 299 11.98 0.09 8.58
C LEU A 299 11.59 1.57 8.42
N ALA A 300 12.13 2.26 7.42
CA ALA A 300 11.78 3.65 7.13
C ALA A 300 10.28 3.79 6.79
N ALA A 301 9.74 2.91 5.95
CA ALA A 301 8.33 2.89 5.62
C ALA A 301 7.44 2.63 6.85
N LEU A 302 7.84 1.72 7.74
CA LEU A 302 7.14 1.47 9.00
C LEU A 302 7.19 2.69 9.95
N VAL A 303 8.33 3.37 10.05
CA VAL A 303 8.47 4.60 10.84
C VAL A 303 7.55 5.70 10.30
N VAL A 304 7.53 5.89 8.98
CA VAL A 304 6.63 6.86 8.33
C VAL A 304 5.16 6.50 8.57
N TRP A 305 4.81 5.23 8.43
CA TRP A 305 3.46 4.72 8.70
C TRP A 305 3.04 4.98 10.16
N CYS A 306 3.89 4.63 11.13
CA CYS A 306 3.67 4.88 12.55
C CYS A 306 3.52 6.37 12.86
N GLY A 307 4.36 7.21 12.25
CA GLY A 307 4.33 8.68 12.38
C GLY A 307 3.04 9.31 11.83
N LEU A 308 2.47 8.71 10.79
CA LEU A 308 1.22 9.15 10.18
C LEU A 308 -0.01 8.68 10.96
N ILE A 309 -0.08 7.40 11.33
CA ILE A 309 -1.27 6.83 11.97
C ILE A 309 -1.41 7.25 13.43
N SER A 310 -0.29 7.38 14.15
CA SER A 310 -0.30 7.76 15.56
C SER A 310 0.26 9.17 15.73
N PRO A 311 -0.51 10.16 16.21
CA PRO A 311 0.06 11.45 16.58
C PRO A 311 0.96 11.28 17.82
N TRP A 312 2.28 11.37 17.64
CA TRP A 312 3.29 11.20 18.71
C TRP A 312 3.25 12.31 19.78
N ARG A 313 2.64 13.45 19.45
CA ARG A 313 2.33 14.52 20.39
C ARG A 313 0.87 14.92 20.21
N ARG A 314 0.19 15.24 21.33
CA ARG A 314 -1.11 15.92 21.28
C ARG A 314 -0.92 17.14 20.40
N GLN A 315 -1.55 17.13 19.22
CA GLN A 315 -1.53 18.29 18.37
C GLN A 315 -2.30 19.37 19.13
N ARG A 316 -1.62 20.46 19.48
CA ARG A 316 -2.34 21.67 19.85
C ARG A 316 -3.11 22.04 18.60
N LEU A 317 -4.42 21.77 18.60
CA LEU A 317 -5.34 22.43 17.67
C LEU A 317 -5.00 23.91 17.85
N VAL A 318 -4.39 24.51 16.83
CA VAL A 318 -4.11 25.94 16.84
C VAL A 318 -5.46 26.57 17.12
N GLU A 319 -5.57 27.19 18.29
CA GLU A 319 -6.76 27.91 18.74
C GLU A 319 -7.17 28.82 17.59
N ALA A 320 -8.15 28.38 16.81
CA ALA A 320 -8.72 29.13 15.68
C ALA A 320 -9.63 30.25 16.19
N THR A 321 -9.29 30.81 17.36
CA THR A 321 -10.04 31.78 18.16
C THR A 321 -9.31 33.11 18.24
N ARG A 322 -8.46 33.45 17.27
CA ARG A 322 -8.07 34.83 17.00
C ARG A 322 -8.44 35.24 15.59
#